data_AF-A0A7K6XL56-F1
#
_entry.id   AF-A0A7K6XL56-F1
#
_cell.length_a   1.000
_cell.length_b   1.000
_cell.length_c   1.000
_cell.angle_alpha   90.00
_cell.angle_beta   90.00
_cell.angle_gamma   90.00
#
_symmetry.space_group_name_H-M   'P 1'
#
loop_
_entity.id
_entity.type
_entity.pdbx_description
1 polymer ?
#
loop_
_entity_poly.entity_id
_entity_poly.type
_entity_poly.pdbx_seq_one_letter_code
_entity_poly.pdbx_strand_id
1 'polypeptide(L)'
;MCMGGCAKCLGSTLIPLAVLCTLAHILLFFPGGKVAEDSAHITNEVWYFGGILGSGVLMIFPALVFLGLQNNDCCGCCGNRSCGKRFAMFSSIIFAAVGVLGAGYCFILSAVALNKGPKCKTEEEWTYPFQAGNYLADHTLWELCTSPDNIVQWHLTLFSLLLVMSGTQGVLCGIQAVNGLFGTICGDCKCCAWCG
;
A
#
# COMPACT_ATOMS: atom_id res chain seq x y z
N MET A 1 19.94 -19.53 -6.89
CA MET A 1 18.51 -19.24 -7.16
C MET A 1 18.43 -17.81 -7.69
N CYS A 2 17.92 -17.62 -8.91
CA CYS A 2 17.95 -16.32 -9.59
C CYS A 2 16.99 -15.32 -8.92
N MET A 3 17.52 -14.39 -8.12
CA MET A 3 16.76 -13.30 -7.49
C MET A 3 15.95 -12.45 -8.50
N GLY A 4 16.38 -12.37 -9.75
CA GLY A 4 15.70 -11.57 -10.79
C GLY A 4 14.30 -12.07 -11.17
N GLY A 5 14.05 -13.39 -11.14
CA GLY A 5 12.73 -13.95 -11.49
C GLY A 5 11.66 -13.66 -10.44
N CYS A 6 12.04 -13.69 -9.16
CA CYS A 6 11.15 -13.34 -8.04
C CYS A 6 10.82 -11.84 -8.04
N ALA A 7 11.82 -10.97 -8.28
CA ALA A 7 11.62 -9.52 -8.36
C ALA A 7 10.64 -9.10 -9.47
N LYS A 8 10.62 -9.82 -10.61
CA LYS A 8 9.68 -9.58 -11.72
C LYS A 8 8.22 -9.80 -11.30
N CYS A 9 7.94 -10.89 -10.59
CA CYS A 9 6.60 -11.17 -10.08
C CYS A 9 6.18 -10.15 -9.01
N LEU A 10 7.11 -9.73 -8.15
CA LEU A 10 6.84 -8.74 -7.09
C LEU A 10 6.50 -7.37 -7.70
N GLY A 11 7.34 -6.83 -8.59
CA GLY A 11 7.13 -5.52 -9.22
C GLY A 11 5.85 -5.47 -10.06
N SER A 12 5.57 -6.51 -10.85
CA SER A 12 4.33 -6.59 -11.65
C SER A 12 3.07 -6.68 -10.81
N THR A 13 3.15 -7.21 -9.60
CA THR A 13 2.00 -7.31 -8.68
C THR A 13 1.78 -6.00 -7.93
N LEU A 14 2.83 -5.23 -7.64
CA LEU A 14 2.72 -3.95 -6.93
C LEU A 14 1.97 -2.88 -7.74
N ILE A 15 2.12 -2.85 -9.06
CA ILE A 15 1.45 -1.87 -9.94
C ILE A 15 -0.09 -1.96 -9.84
N PRO A 16 -0.74 -3.11 -10.11
CA PRO A 16 -2.20 -3.20 -10.00
C PRO A 16 -2.68 -2.94 -8.58
N LEU A 17 -1.94 -3.37 -7.54
CA LEU A 17 -2.29 -3.05 -6.15
C LEU A 17 -2.26 -1.53 -5.91
N ALA A 18 -1.24 -0.82 -6.38
CA ALA A 18 -1.14 0.63 -6.22
C ALA A 18 -2.28 1.37 -6.92
N VAL A 19 -2.67 0.93 -8.12
CA VAL A 19 -3.82 1.47 -8.85
C VAL A 19 -5.11 1.21 -8.07
N LEU A 20 -5.35 -0.03 -7.61
CA LEU A 20 -6.54 -0.38 -6.83
C LEU A 20 -6.61 0.40 -5.51
N CYS A 21 -5.51 0.56 -4.79
CA CYS A 21 -5.45 1.40 -3.59
C CYS A 21 -5.81 2.86 -3.89
N THR A 22 -5.28 3.41 -4.99
CA THR A 22 -5.58 4.79 -5.40
C THR A 22 -7.06 4.94 -5.74
N LEU A 23 -7.63 4.00 -6.50
CA LEU A 23 -9.05 4.01 -6.87
C LEU A 23 -9.95 3.86 -5.63
N ALA A 24 -9.64 2.94 -4.73
CA ALA A 24 -10.38 2.75 -3.48
C ALA A 24 -10.36 4.02 -2.61
N HIS A 25 -9.23 4.73 -2.56
CA HIS A 25 -9.13 6.01 -1.84
C HIS A 25 -9.91 7.13 -2.55
N ILE A 26 -9.94 7.17 -3.88
CA ILE A 26 -10.77 8.13 -4.63
C ILE A 26 -12.26 7.88 -4.35
N LEU A 27 -12.70 6.61 -4.31
CA LEU A 27 -14.07 6.23 -3.97
C LEU A 27 -14.49 6.65 -2.56
N LEU A 28 -13.54 6.75 -1.61
CA LEU A 28 -13.79 7.24 -0.26
C LEU A 28 -14.17 8.73 -0.21
N PHE A 29 -13.88 9.53 -1.25
CA PHE A 29 -14.38 10.91 -1.34
C PHE A 29 -15.89 10.99 -1.62
N PHE A 30 -16.51 9.89 -2.05
CA PHE A 30 -17.94 9.81 -2.30
C PHE A 30 -18.62 9.02 -1.17
N PRO A 31 -19.05 9.67 -0.08
CA PRO A 31 -19.69 8.99 1.05
C PRO A 31 -20.96 8.27 0.59
N GLY A 32 -20.98 6.94 0.71
CA GLY A 32 -22.11 6.11 0.26
C GLY A 32 -22.32 6.14 -1.26
N GLY A 33 -21.29 6.49 -2.05
CA GLY A 33 -21.40 6.61 -3.51
C GLY A 33 -22.18 7.83 -4.02
N LYS A 34 -22.54 8.76 -3.12
CA LYS A 34 -23.20 10.02 -3.47
C LYS A 34 -22.19 11.17 -3.41
N VAL A 35 -22.40 12.21 -4.21
CA VAL A 35 -21.62 13.45 -4.13
C VAL A 35 -22.00 14.13 -2.82
N ALA A 36 -21.02 14.38 -1.94
CA ALA A 36 -21.28 15.10 -0.70
C ALA A 36 -21.73 16.53 -1.02
N GLU A 37 -22.84 16.96 -0.43
CA GLU A 37 -23.36 18.32 -0.59
C GLU A 37 -22.43 19.37 0.04
N ASP A 38 -21.68 18.98 1.08
CA ASP A 38 -20.71 19.83 1.77
C ASP A 38 -19.43 19.06 2.15
N SER A 39 -18.27 19.65 1.87
CA SER A 39 -16.94 19.09 2.16
C SER A 39 -16.68 18.81 3.64
N ALA A 40 -17.45 19.46 4.53
CA ALA A 40 -17.37 19.29 5.99
C ALA A 40 -17.97 17.97 6.51
N HIS A 41 -18.71 17.26 5.66
CA HIS A 41 -19.32 15.97 5.97
C HIS A 41 -18.42 14.78 5.62
N ILE A 42 -17.31 15.02 4.93
CA ILE A 42 -16.33 13.99 4.59
C ILE A 42 -15.50 13.64 5.84
N THR A 43 -15.22 12.36 6.01
CA THR A 43 -14.41 11.83 7.12
C THR A 43 -12.99 12.40 7.03
N ASN A 44 -12.48 12.94 8.14
CA ASN A 44 -11.20 13.68 8.17
C ASN A 44 -10.03 12.79 7.75
N GLU A 45 -10.13 11.49 7.99
CA GLU A 45 -9.13 10.50 7.68
C GLU A 45 -8.86 10.37 6.18
N VAL A 46 -9.87 10.66 5.34
CA VAL A 46 -9.75 10.65 3.87
C VAL A 46 -8.83 11.78 3.39
N TRP A 47 -8.81 12.91 4.09
CA TRP A 47 -7.97 14.07 3.80
C TRP A 47 -6.49 13.86 4.13
N TYR A 48 -6.13 12.79 4.85
CA TYR A 48 -4.72 12.41 5.03
C TYR A 48 -4.15 11.69 3.81
N PHE A 49 -4.95 11.44 2.77
CA PHE A 49 -4.51 10.88 1.49
C PHE A 49 -3.69 9.58 1.63
N GLY A 50 -3.96 8.77 2.65
CA GLY A 50 -3.18 7.57 2.96
C GLY A 50 -3.07 6.58 1.81
N GLY A 51 -4.17 6.31 1.10
CA GLY A 51 -4.18 5.42 -0.06
C GLY A 51 -3.55 6.03 -1.32
N ILE A 52 -3.73 7.33 -1.56
CA ILE A 52 -3.19 8.02 -2.76
C ILE A 52 -1.69 8.28 -2.60
N LEU A 53 -1.26 8.93 -1.52
CA LEU A 53 0.15 9.24 -1.28
C LEU A 53 0.94 8.00 -0.83
N GLY A 54 0.42 7.27 0.17
CA GLY A 54 1.10 6.13 0.78
C GLY A 54 1.17 4.91 -0.13
N SER A 55 0.01 4.30 -0.39
CA SER A 55 -0.06 3.04 -1.16
C SER A 55 -0.15 3.21 -2.68
N GLY A 56 -0.37 4.44 -3.16
CA GLY A 56 -0.40 4.82 -4.57
C GLY A 56 0.95 5.35 -5.05
N VAL A 57 1.18 6.65 -4.88
CA VAL A 57 2.34 7.38 -5.42
C VAL A 57 3.67 6.85 -4.87
N LEU A 58 3.81 6.70 -3.54
CA LEU A 58 5.06 6.19 -2.96
C LEU A 58 5.37 4.75 -3.39
N MET A 59 4.36 3.97 -3.80
CA MET A 59 4.54 2.60 -4.27
C MET A 59 5.04 2.49 -5.72
N ILE A 60 4.93 3.56 -6.51
CA ILE A 60 5.42 3.60 -7.90
C ILE A 60 6.96 3.49 -7.92
N PHE A 61 7.64 4.15 -6.98
CA PHE A 61 9.10 4.13 -6.89
C PHE A 61 9.67 2.71 -6.70
N PRO A 62 9.29 1.94 -5.65
CA PRO A 62 9.75 0.57 -5.50
C PRO A 62 9.29 -0.32 -6.66
N ALA A 63 8.07 -0.15 -7.20
CA ALA A 63 7.61 -0.93 -8.34
C ALA A 63 8.51 -0.77 -9.58
N LEU A 64 8.86 0.47 -9.93
CA LEU A 64 9.75 0.77 -11.06
C LEU A 64 11.17 0.26 -10.81
N VAL A 65 11.69 0.40 -9.59
CA VAL A 65 13.04 -0.09 -9.25
C VAL A 65 13.09 -1.61 -9.30
N PHE A 66 12.07 -2.30 -8.80
CA PHE A 66 12.01 -3.77 -8.82
C PHE A 66 11.88 -4.31 -10.25
N LEU A 67 11.13 -3.61 -11.12
CA LEU A 67 11.11 -3.88 -12.55
C LEU A 67 12.43 -3.50 -13.23
N GLY A 68 13.15 -2.47 -12.79
CA GLY A 68 14.44 -2.07 -13.36
C GLY A 68 15.56 -3.07 -13.08
N LEU A 69 15.51 -3.76 -11.93
CA LEU A 69 16.42 -4.88 -11.63
C LEU A 69 16.29 -6.04 -12.63
N GLN A 70 15.21 -6.10 -13.41
CA GLN A 70 14.93 -7.08 -14.47
C GLN A 70 15.87 -6.94 -15.68
N ASN A 71 16.30 -5.73 -16.05
CA ASN A 71 17.09 -5.49 -17.27
C ASN A 71 18.59 -5.67 -17.06
N ASN A 72 19.03 -5.84 -15.82
CA ASN A 72 20.41 -6.18 -15.51
C ASN A 72 20.55 -7.70 -15.56
N ASP A 73 20.40 -8.26 -16.76
CA ASP A 73 20.82 -9.62 -17.06
C ASP A 73 22.23 -9.83 -16.52
N CYS A 74 22.52 -11.06 -16.09
CA CYS A 74 23.86 -11.51 -15.71
C CYS A 74 24.95 -11.30 -16.80
N CYS A 75 24.65 -10.61 -17.92
CA CYS A 75 25.50 -10.42 -19.08
C CYS A 75 25.69 -8.96 -19.58
N GLY A 76 25.68 -7.92 -18.71
CA GLY A 76 25.91 -6.53 -19.18
C GLY A 76 26.72 -5.63 -18.25
N CYS A 77 28.04 -5.53 -18.48
CA CYS A 77 28.87 -4.30 -18.50
C CYS A 77 30.36 -4.65 -18.36
N CYS A 78 31.12 -4.44 -19.44
CA CYS A 78 32.58 -4.38 -19.40
C CYS A 78 33.00 -3.05 -18.74
N GLY A 79 33.63 -3.13 -17.55
CA GLY A 79 34.20 -1.95 -16.88
C GLY A 79 34.59 -2.19 -15.42
N ASN A 80 33.62 -2.43 -14.53
CA ASN A 80 33.83 -3.02 -13.20
C ASN A 80 32.48 -3.49 -12.62
N ARG A 81 32.16 -4.76 -12.85
CA ARG A 81 30.83 -5.37 -12.66
C ARG A 81 30.33 -5.37 -11.20
N SER A 82 31.24 -5.26 -10.23
CA SER A 82 30.92 -5.35 -8.80
C SER A 82 30.32 -4.04 -8.24
N CYS A 83 30.75 -2.87 -8.75
CA CYS A 83 30.31 -1.57 -8.23
C CYS A 83 28.85 -1.24 -8.63
N GLY A 84 28.49 -1.45 -9.91
CA GLY A 84 27.13 -1.18 -10.41
C GLY A 84 26.07 -2.11 -9.82
N LYS A 85 26.41 -3.38 -9.57
CA LYS A 85 25.51 -4.36 -8.98
C LYS A 85 25.23 -4.05 -7.50
N ARG A 86 26.24 -3.65 -6.73
CA ARG A 86 26.06 -3.21 -5.34
C ARG A 86 25.22 -1.94 -5.25
N PHE A 87 25.45 -0.97 -6.14
CA PHE A 87 24.66 0.27 -6.18
C PHE A 87 23.18 0.01 -6.52
N ALA A 88 22.90 -0.83 -7.52
CA ALA A 88 21.53 -1.20 -7.88
C ALA A 88 20.80 -1.96 -6.74
N MET A 89 21.51 -2.87 -6.05
CA MET A 89 20.93 -3.63 -4.94
C MET A 89 20.72 -2.78 -3.69
N PHE A 90 21.65 -1.86 -3.37
CA PHE A 90 21.50 -0.91 -2.27
C PHE A 90 20.34 0.06 -2.52
N SER A 91 20.21 0.57 -3.75
CA SER A 91 19.08 1.39 -4.18
C SER A 91 17.75 0.65 -4.00
N SER A 92 17.67 -0.63 -4.39
CA SER A 92 16.48 -1.46 -4.16
C SER A 92 16.07 -1.57 -2.69
N ILE A 93 17.01 -1.63 -1.76
CA ILE A 93 16.71 -1.70 -0.31
C ILE A 93 16.13 -0.37 0.17
N ILE A 94 16.71 0.77 -0.26
CA ILE A 94 16.20 2.10 0.08
C ILE A 94 14.76 2.27 -0.42
N PHE A 95 14.52 1.95 -1.69
CA PHE A 95 13.17 2.09 -2.26
C PHE A 95 12.19 1.08 -1.68
N ALA A 96 12.63 -0.12 -1.31
CA ALA A 96 11.80 -1.07 -0.56
C ALA A 96 11.41 -0.51 0.82
N ALA A 97 12.32 0.15 1.53
CA ALA A 97 12.03 0.82 2.79
C ALA A 97 11.01 1.96 2.62
N VAL A 98 11.14 2.77 1.56
CA VAL A 98 10.14 3.78 1.19
C VAL A 98 8.78 3.14 0.94
N GLY A 99 8.74 2.00 0.23
CA GLY A 99 7.53 1.23 -0.01
C GLY A 99 6.89 0.72 1.29
N VAL A 100 7.68 0.20 2.23
CA VAL A 100 7.19 -0.25 3.54
C VAL A 100 6.65 0.92 4.36
N LEU A 101 7.31 2.08 4.34
CA LEU A 101 6.83 3.29 5.02
C LEU A 101 5.50 3.79 4.42
N GLY A 102 5.40 3.84 3.09
CA GLY A 102 4.17 4.23 2.39
C GLY A 102 3.00 3.27 2.66
N ALA A 103 3.26 1.96 2.58
CA ALA A 103 2.30 0.92 2.93
C ALA A 103 1.88 1.00 4.41
N GLY A 104 2.84 1.17 5.32
CA GLY A 104 2.59 1.30 6.75
C GLY A 104 1.73 2.52 7.09
N TYR A 105 1.97 3.65 6.41
CA TYR A 105 1.15 4.84 6.56
C TYR A 105 -0.31 4.59 6.16
N CYS A 106 -0.53 3.98 5.00
CA CYS A 106 -1.88 3.62 4.54
C CYS A 106 -2.55 2.60 5.47
N PHE A 107 -1.79 1.61 5.94
CA PHE A 107 -2.28 0.57 6.85
C PHE A 107 -2.75 1.15 8.19
N ILE A 108 -1.93 2.00 8.82
CA ILE A 108 -2.26 2.63 10.12
C ILE A 108 -3.48 3.54 9.97
N LEU A 109 -3.52 4.38 8.93
CA LEU A 109 -4.68 5.23 8.69
C LEU A 109 -5.96 4.43 8.44
N SER A 110 -5.86 3.34 7.68
CA SER A 110 -7.02 2.46 7.43
C SER A 110 -7.51 1.80 8.71
N ALA A 111 -6.60 1.33 9.57
CA ALA A 111 -6.96 0.75 10.87
C ALA A 111 -7.60 1.78 11.81
N VAL A 112 -7.05 3.00 11.86
CA VAL A 112 -7.61 4.09 12.68
C VAL A 112 -8.99 4.50 12.16
N ALA A 113 -9.17 4.60 10.84
CA ALA A 113 -10.45 4.91 10.23
C ALA A 113 -11.50 3.83 10.55
N LEU A 114 -11.14 2.54 10.41
CA LEU A 114 -12.02 1.42 10.78
C LEU A 114 -12.36 1.41 12.28
N ASN A 115 -11.48 1.87 13.15
CA ASN A 115 -11.78 1.91 14.58
C ASN A 115 -12.65 3.12 14.97
N LYS A 116 -12.46 4.26 14.31
CA LYS A 116 -13.29 5.46 14.54
C LYS A 116 -14.68 5.36 13.91
N GLY A 117 -14.79 4.67 12.79
CA GLY A 117 -15.99 4.62 11.96
C GLY A 117 -16.21 5.88 11.12
N PRO A 118 -17.16 5.84 10.17
CA PRO A 118 -17.48 6.99 9.33
C PRO A 118 -18.17 8.09 10.12
N LYS A 119 -18.00 9.33 9.65
CA LYS A 119 -18.85 10.44 10.06
C LYS A 119 -20.23 10.28 9.41
N CYS A 120 -21.30 10.37 10.20
CA CYS A 120 -22.67 10.28 9.67
C CYS A 120 -23.61 11.21 10.43
N LYS A 121 -24.81 11.42 9.86
CA LYS A 121 -25.87 12.20 10.50
C LYS A 121 -26.77 11.25 11.30
N THR A 122 -26.83 11.43 12.61
CA THR A 122 -27.72 10.66 13.49
C THR A 122 -29.09 11.33 13.60
N GLU A 123 -29.14 12.59 14.03
CA GLU A 123 -30.39 13.37 14.12
C GLU A 123 -30.27 14.64 13.26
N GLU A 124 -29.69 15.72 13.80
CA GLU A 124 -29.43 16.98 13.08
C GLU A 124 -27.94 17.32 12.97
N GLU A 125 -27.09 16.66 13.77
CA GLU A 125 -25.65 16.91 13.83
C GLU A 125 -24.81 15.79 13.18
N TRP A 126 -23.68 16.17 12.60
CA TRP A 126 -22.72 15.25 11.98
C TRP A 126 -21.64 14.85 12.98
N THR A 127 -21.76 13.66 13.55
CA THR A 127 -20.87 13.17 14.62
C THR A 127 -20.21 11.83 14.25
N TYR A 128 -19.34 11.32 15.13
CA TYR A 128 -18.76 9.99 15.06
C TYR A 128 -19.42 9.09 16.11
N PRO A 129 -20.60 8.50 15.82
CA PRO A 129 -21.35 7.74 16.83
C PRO A 129 -20.64 6.45 17.25
N PHE A 130 -19.68 5.97 16.44
CA PHE A 130 -19.01 4.69 16.63
C PHE A 130 -17.71 4.75 17.45
N GLN A 131 -17.28 5.94 17.86
CA GLN A 131 -15.98 6.12 18.50
C GLN A 131 -15.82 5.36 19.84
N ALA A 132 -16.92 5.00 20.49
CA ALA A 132 -16.96 4.27 21.76
C ALA A 132 -17.70 2.91 21.70
N GLY A 133 -18.22 2.51 20.54
CA GLY A 133 -19.07 1.32 20.37
C GLY A 133 -18.45 0.27 19.44
N ASN A 134 -18.71 -1.02 19.69
CA ASN A 134 -18.21 -2.11 18.84
C ASN A 134 -19.12 -2.36 17.63
N TYR A 135 -19.23 -1.36 16.75
CA TYR A 135 -20.09 -1.40 15.56
C TYR A 135 -19.66 -2.44 14.50
N LEU A 136 -18.45 -2.99 14.62
CA LEU A 136 -17.98 -4.08 13.78
C LEU A 136 -18.63 -5.42 14.13
N ALA A 137 -18.94 -5.64 15.41
CA ALA A 137 -19.59 -6.86 15.90
C ALA A 137 -21.11 -6.69 16.01
N ASP A 138 -21.57 -5.49 16.35
CA ASP A 138 -22.99 -5.20 16.51
C ASP A 138 -23.52 -4.36 15.34
N HIS A 139 -24.19 -5.05 14.42
CA HIS A 139 -24.80 -4.43 13.24
C HIS A 139 -26.01 -3.55 13.57
N THR A 140 -26.61 -3.69 14.76
CA THR A 140 -27.76 -2.84 15.16
C THR A 140 -27.34 -1.37 15.32
N LEU A 141 -26.06 -1.13 15.66
CA LEU A 141 -25.50 0.21 15.76
C LEU A 141 -25.49 0.94 14.41
N TRP A 142 -25.59 0.23 13.28
CA TRP A 142 -25.56 0.88 11.96
C TRP A 142 -26.83 1.71 11.71
N GLU A 143 -27.93 1.43 12.42
CA GLU A 143 -29.18 2.19 12.36
C GLU A 143 -29.06 3.59 13.01
N LEU A 144 -27.99 3.86 13.77
CA LEU A 144 -27.69 5.21 14.30
C LEU A 144 -27.31 6.21 13.20
N CYS A 145 -26.98 5.75 11.99
CA CYS A 145 -26.67 6.63 10.86
C CYS A 145 -27.88 6.75 9.95
N THR A 146 -28.62 7.85 10.09
CA THR A 146 -29.83 8.14 9.29
C THR A 146 -29.50 8.61 7.88
N SER A 147 -28.36 9.28 7.68
CA SER A 147 -27.89 9.70 6.35
C SER A 147 -26.37 9.85 6.32
N PRO A 148 -25.67 9.47 5.23
CA PRO A 148 -26.17 8.87 3.99
C PRO A 148 -26.36 7.33 4.07
N ASP A 149 -27.28 6.80 3.24
CA ASP A 149 -27.58 5.35 3.19
C ASP A 149 -26.33 4.51 2.92
N ASN A 150 -26.18 3.39 3.64
CA ASN A 150 -25.09 2.43 3.48
C ASN A 150 -23.67 3.01 3.66
N ILE A 151 -23.52 4.17 4.32
CA ILE A 151 -22.21 4.78 4.58
C ILE A 151 -21.27 3.87 5.37
N VAL A 152 -21.82 3.13 6.34
CA VAL A 152 -21.06 2.22 7.19
C VAL A 152 -20.46 1.10 6.37
N GLN A 153 -21.26 0.42 5.54
CA GLN A 153 -20.76 -0.63 4.65
C GLN A 153 -19.74 -0.11 3.65
N TRP A 154 -20.00 1.04 3.03
CA TRP A 154 -19.08 1.68 2.07
C TRP A 154 -17.71 1.98 2.71
N HIS A 155 -17.73 2.63 3.87
CA HIS A 155 -16.52 2.96 4.62
C HIS A 155 -15.76 1.71 5.07
N LEU A 156 -16.45 0.72 5.65
CA LEU A 156 -15.86 -0.53 6.11
C LEU A 156 -15.21 -1.32 4.97
N THR A 157 -15.91 -1.47 3.85
CA THR A 157 -15.41 -2.24 2.70
C THR A 157 -14.19 -1.58 2.07
N LEU A 158 -14.23 -0.27 1.80
CA LEU A 158 -13.09 0.41 1.17
C LEU A 158 -11.86 0.49 2.08
N PHE A 159 -12.02 0.81 3.37
CA PHE A 159 -10.88 0.84 4.29
C PHE A 159 -10.33 -0.55 4.62
N SER A 160 -11.17 -1.60 4.67
CA SER A 160 -10.66 -2.97 4.81
C SER A 160 -9.90 -3.44 3.58
N LEU A 161 -10.37 -3.10 2.37
CA LEU A 161 -9.62 -3.34 1.13
C LEU A 161 -8.26 -2.62 1.14
N LEU A 162 -8.23 -1.34 1.51
CA LEU A 162 -6.99 -0.58 1.66
C LEU A 162 -6.04 -1.21 2.68
N LEU A 163 -6.56 -1.67 3.81
CA LEU A 163 -5.78 -2.33 4.86
C LEU A 163 -5.14 -3.63 4.35
N VAL A 164 -5.89 -4.49 3.66
CA VAL A 164 -5.38 -5.75 3.11
C VAL A 164 -4.38 -5.50 1.98
N MET A 165 -4.68 -4.59 1.05
CA MET A 165 -3.81 -4.29 -0.08
C MET A 165 -2.51 -3.62 0.37
N SER A 166 -2.57 -2.63 1.26
CA SER A 166 -1.38 -1.98 1.84
C SER A 166 -0.54 -2.96 2.66
N GLY A 167 -1.17 -3.83 3.45
CA GLY A 167 -0.48 -4.92 4.15
C GLY A 167 0.27 -5.84 3.18
N THR A 168 -0.38 -6.23 2.08
CA THR A 168 0.22 -7.06 1.03
C THR A 168 1.40 -6.34 0.37
N GLN A 169 1.26 -5.06 0.02
CA GLN A 169 2.36 -4.24 -0.53
C GLN A 169 3.55 -4.19 0.43
N GLY A 170 3.29 -4.00 1.73
CA GLY A 170 4.31 -4.00 2.78
C GLY A 170 5.07 -5.33 2.85
N VAL A 171 4.35 -6.47 2.78
CA VAL A 171 4.96 -7.80 2.76
C VAL A 171 5.83 -8.00 1.52
N LEU A 172 5.33 -7.64 0.33
CA LEU A 172 6.07 -7.79 -0.93
C LEU A 172 7.36 -6.93 -0.94
N CYS A 173 7.28 -5.69 -0.45
CA CYS A 173 8.44 -4.82 -0.27
C CYS A 173 9.42 -5.38 0.77
N GLY A 174 8.91 -5.96 1.86
CA GLY A 174 9.73 -6.62 2.88
C GLY A 174 10.50 -7.82 2.35
N ILE A 175 9.85 -8.68 1.56
CA ILE A 175 10.50 -9.81 0.88
C ILE A 175 11.61 -9.30 -0.04
N GLN A 176 11.35 -8.24 -0.81
CA GLN A 176 12.36 -7.66 -1.71
C GLN A 176 13.52 -7.01 -0.95
N ALA A 177 13.28 -6.38 0.21
CA ALA A 177 14.35 -5.85 1.06
C ALA A 177 15.27 -6.96 1.58
N VAL A 178 14.69 -8.08 2.02
CA VAL A 178 15.45 -9.26 2.47
C VAL A 178 16.24 -9.89 1.32
N ASN A 179 15.62 -10.04 0.15
CA ASN A 179 16.29 -10.54 -1.05
C ASN A 179 17.43 -9.61 -1.49
N GLY A 180 17.21 -8.29 -1.45
CA GLY A 180 18.23 -7.28 -1.71
C GLY A 180 19.41 -7.39 -0.74
N LEU A 181 19.13 -7.58 0.56
CA LEU A 181 20.14 -7.74 1.60
C LEU A 181 20.97 -9.02 1.43
N PHE A 182 20.34 -10.16 1.11
CA PHE A 182 21.09 -11.37 0.78
C PHE A 182 21.92 -11.20 -0.49
N GLY A 183 21.44 -10.44 -1.48
CA GLY A 183 22.21 -10.13 -2.67
C GLY A 183 23.38 -9.16 -2.44
N THR A 184 23.33 -8.29 -1.43
CA THR A 184 24.46 -7.42 -1.06
C THR A 184 25.48 -8.13 -0.17
N ILE A 185 25.03 -8.98 0.78
CA ILE A 185 25.91 -9.70 1.72
C ILE A 185 26.51 -10.97 1.08
N CYS A 186 25.69 -11.77 0.38
CA CYS A 186 26.15 -13.01 -0.28
C CYS A 186 26.60 -12.81 -1.72
N GLY A 187 26.46 -11.61 -2.28
CA GLY A 187 26.82 -11.27 -3.66
C GLY A 187 28.32 -11.36 -4.00
N ASP A 188 29.17 -11.53 -2.99
CA ASP A 188 30.61 -11.79 -3.16
C ASP A 188 30.97 -13.27 -3.29
N CYS A 189 30.01 -14.21 -3.24
CA CYS A 189 30.33 -15.64 -3.35
C CYS A 189 29.61 -16.32 -4.52
N LYS A 190 30.44 -16.82 -5.46
CA LYS A 190 30.19 -17.71 -6.61
C LYS A 190 29.86 -17.04 -7.96
N CYS A 191 30.86 -16.37 -8.52
CA CYS A 191 31.16 -16.54 -9.95
C CYS A 191 32.38 -17.47 -10.10
N CYS A 192 32.21 -18.76 -9.79
CA CYS A 192 33.06 -19.81 -10.32
C CYS A 192 32.26 -21.10 -10.41
N ALA A 193 32.46 -21.77 -11.55
CA ALA A 193 31.98 -23.11 -11.91
C ALA A 193 30.49 -23.22 -12.34
N TRP A 194 30.32 -23.40 -13.66
CA TRP A 194 29.21 -24.07 -14.34
C TRP A 194 28.00 -23.22 -14.72
N CYS A 195 28.09 -22.58 -15.89
CA CYS A 195 26.99 -22.41 -16.84
C CYS A 195 27.60 -22.32 -18.25
N GLY A 196 27.59 -23.45 -18.98
CA GLY A 196 27.74 -23.53 -20.44
C GLY A 196 29.11 -23.16 -21.00
#